data_AF-A0A1Q7PNI8-F1
#
_entry.id   AF-A0A1Q7PNI8-F1
#
_cell.length_a   1.000
_cell.length_b   1.000
_cell.length_c   1.000
_cell.angle_alpha   90.00
_cell.angle_beta   90.00
_cell.angle_gamma   90.00
#
_symmetry.space_group_name_H-M   'P 1'
#
loop_
_entity.id
_entity.type
_entity.pdbx_description
1 polymer ?
#
loop_
_entity_poly.entity_id
_entity_poly.type
_entity_poly.pdbx_seq_one_letter_code
_entity_poly.pdbx_strand_id
1 'polypeptide(L)'
;MFAPLRLIARRHLFERPVRTMITILGVGLGVSVSVAIRTANVDVLRSFEETVSAVAGRATLQVSGGELGLDESVITVLRRHPDVVSATPVLQQGARVEGGPNHGKPFVVMGLDLLEAADLKEFHVRGDGGSEQSLDSLLSSNAMFVGTRLAAEWGVQTGTMLDILIGTRVPWA
;
A
#
# COMPACT_ATOMS: atom_id res chain seq x y z
N MET A 1 -42.48 33.81 5.63
CA MET A 1 -42.91 34.56 6.83
C MET A 1 -41.78 34.81 7.85
N PHE A 2 -40.49 34.89 7.44
CA PHE A 2 -39.34 35.12 8.35
C PHE A 2 -38.49 36.35 8.00
N ALA A 3 -38.86 37.08 6.94
CA ALA A 3 -38.16 38.27 6.47
C ALA A 3 -38.01 39.39 7.54
N PRO A 4 -39.02 39.73 8.36
CA PRO A 4 -38.88 40.82 9.34
C PRO A 4 -37.93 40.43 10.48
N LEU A 5 -37.92 39.16 10.89
CA LEU A 5 -37.07 38.66 11.97
C LEU A 5 -35.58 38.74 11.59
N ARG A 6 -35.25 38.42 10.32
CA ARG A 6 -33.89 38.48 9.79
C ARG A 6 -33.38 39.94 9.68
N LEU A 7 -34.26 40.91 9.43
CA LEU A 7 -33.90 42.33 9.32
C LEU A 7 -33.55 42.93 10.70
N ILE A 8 -34.33 42.58 11.73
CA ILE A 8 -34.12 43.02 13.11
C ILE A 8 -32.85 42.36 13.69
N ALA A 9 -32.67 41.05 13.49
CA ALA A 9 -31.47 40.34 13.92
C ALA A 9 -30.18 40.93 13.31
N ARG A 10 -30.20 41.24 12.01
CA ARG A 10 -29.07 41.88 11.33
C ARG A 10 -28.75 43.24 11.93
N ARG A 11 -29.75 44.09 12.19
CA ARG A 11 -29.53 45.40 12.80
C ARG A 11 -28.93 45.30 14.21
N HIS A 12 -29.44 44.37 15.02
CA HIS A 12 -28.95 44.15 16.38
C HIS A 12 -27.52 43.59 16.44
N LEU A 13 -27.13 42.78 15.44
CA LEU A 13 -25.75 42.30 15.26
C LEU A 13 -24.75 43.44 14.99
N PHE A 14 -25.18 44.48 14.26
CA PHE A 14 -24.36 45.66 13.92
C PHE A 14 -24.34 46.75 15.01
N GLU A 15 -25.25 46.73 15.97
CA GLU A 15 -25.30 47.71 17.08
C GLU A 15 -24.23 47.45 18.16
N ARG A 16 -23.75 46.20 18.30
CA ARG A 16 -22.68 45.82 19.25
C ARG A 16 -21.60 44.97 18.58
N PRO A 17 -20.84 45.52 17.62
CA PRO A 17 -19.97 44.75 16.73
C PRO A 17 -18.89 43.97 17.48
N VAL A 18 -18.31 44.54 18.54
CA VAL A 18 -17.26 43.88 19.35
C VAL A 18 -17.78 42.62 20.04
N ARG A 19 -18.95 42.71 20.68
CA ARG A 19 -19.56 41.56 21.39
C ARG A 19 -19.96 40.45 20.42
N THR A 20 -20.53 40.84 19.28
CA THR A 20 -20.87 39.90 18.20
C THR A 20 -19.62 39.18 17.69
N MET A 21 -18.54 39.92 17.44
CA MET A 21 -17.29 39.37 16.92
C MET A 21 -16.62 38.41 17.90
N ILE A 22 -16.55 38.76 19.20
CA ILE A 22 -16.02 37.87 20.25
C ILE A 22 -16.85 36.58 20.36
N THR A 23 -18.18 36.67 20.25
CA THR A 23 -19.05 35.50 20.34
C THR A 23 -18.86 34.56 19.13
N ILE A 24 -18.79 35.13 17.92
CA ILE A 24 -18.54 34.36 16.69
C ILE A 24 -17.16 33.70 16.75
N LEU A 25 -16.14 34.41 17.21
CA LEU A 25 -14.79 33.87 17.36
C LEU A 25 -14.77 32.73 18.39
N GLY A 26 -15.42 32.89 19.54
CA GLY A 26 -15.48 31.84 20.57
C GLY A 26 -16.16 30.57 20.06
N VAL A 27 -17.31 30.69 19.39
CA VAL A 27 -18.02 29.54 18.79
C VAL A 27 -17.20 28.94 17.67
N GLY A 28 -16.63 29.76 16.78
CA GLY A 28 -15.82 29.31 15.65
C GLY A 28 -14.56 28.56 16.09
N LEU A 29 -13.88 29.04 17.13
CA LEU A 29 -12.74 28.36 17.74
C LEU A 29 -13.15 27.01 18.35
N GLY A 30 -14.25 26.97 19.11
CA GLY A 30 -14.74 25.72 19.72
C GLY A 30 -15.09 24.65 18.68
N VAL A 31 -15.83 25.03 17.64
CA VAL A 31 -16.20 24.11 16.54
C VAL A 31 -14.94 23.67 15.78
N SER A 32 -14.04 24.60 15.46
CA SER A 32 -12.80 24.28 14.73
C SER A 32 -11.93 23.28 15.49
N VAL A 33 -11.73 23.47 16.79
CA VAL A 33 -10.93 22.54 17.61
C VAL A 33 -11.60 21.17 17.70
N SER A 34 -12.92 21.11 17.88
CA SER A 34 -13.66 19.83 17.91
C SER A 34 -13.55 19.07 16.58
N VAL A 35 -13.69 19.77 15.45
CA VAL A 35 -13.51 19.18 14.12
C VAL A 35 -12.07 18.75 13.92
N ALA A 36 -11.08 19.56 14.28
CA ALA A 36 -9.67 19.22 14.15
C ALA A 36 -9.31 17.96 14.96
N ILE A 37 -9.78 17.85 16.21
CA ILE A 37 -9.58 16.65 17.04
C ILE A 37 -10.25 15.44 16.39
N ARG A 38 -11.49 15.59 15.91
CA ARG A 38 -12.23 14.48 15.31
C ARG A 38 -11.57 13.98 14.02
N THR A 39 -11.10 14.90 13.18
CA THR A 39 -10.34 14.59 11.96
C THR A 39 -9.01 13.94 12.31
N ALA A 40 -8.23 14.50 13.24
CA ALA A 40 -6.98 13.90 13.68
C ALA A 40 -7.17 12.48 14.22
N ASN A 41 -8.21 12.23 15.02
CA ASN A 41 -8.51 10.90 15.54
C ASN A 41 -8.89 9.91 14.43
N VAL A 42 -9.65 10.35 13.42
CA VAL A 42 -10.03 9.51 12.26
C VAL A 42 -8.82 9.24 11.36
N ASP A 43 -7.99 10.24 11.13
CA ASP A 43 -6.79 10.12 10.29
C ASP A 43 -5.74 9.23 10.95
N VAL A 44 -5.58 9.29 12.28
CA VAL A 44 -4.71 8.37 13.02
C VAL A 44 -5.21 6.94 12.86
N LEU A 45 -6.50 6.66 13.05
CA LEU A 45 -7.02 5.30 12.92
C LEU A 45 -6.88 4.76 11.49
N ARG A 46 -7.13 5.60 10.47
CA ARG A 46 -6.90 5.24 9.07
C ARG A 46 -5.45 5.02 8.74
N SER A 47 -4.55 5.88 9.22
CA SER A 47 -3.12 5.71 8.98
C SER A 47 -2.57 4.48 9.70
N PHE A 48 -3.13 4.10 10.85
CA PHE A 48 -2.85 2.81 11.49
C PHE A 48 -3.42 1.63 10.70
N GLU A 49 -4.66 1.67 10.22
CA GLU A 49 -5.24 0.62 9.36
C GLU A 49 -4.47 0.46 8.04
N GLU A 50 -4.04 1.56 7.42
CA GLU A 50 -3.21 1.57 6.22
C GLU A 50 -1.82 1.02 6.51
N THR A 51 -1.20 1.37 7.64
CA THR A 51 0.12 0.84 8.03
C THR A 51 0.04 -0.64 8.39
N VAL A 52 -0.99 -1.07 9.13
CA VAL A 52 -1.19 -2.48 9.48
C VAL A 52 -1.51 -3.30 8.23
N SER A 53 -2.36 -2.81 7.33
CA SER A 53 -2.64 -3.50 6.06
C SER A 53 -1.42 -3.54 5.14
N ALA A 54 -0.57 -2.50 5.17
CA ALA A 54 0.68 -2.47 4.42
C ALA A 54 1.77 -3.41 4.99
N VAL A 55 1.70 -3.75 6.29
CA VAL A 55 2.69 -4.59 6.98
C VAL A 55 2.25 -6.04 7.11
N ALA A 56 0.96 -6.31 7.36
CA ALA A 56 0.41 -7.66 7.53
C ALA A 56 -0.14 -8.27 6.22
N GLY A 57 -0.35 -7.46 5.18
CA GLY A 57 -1.07 -7.87 3.97
C GLY A 57 -2.58 -8.01 4.23
N ARG A 58 -3.39 -8.11 3.16
CA ARG A 58 -4.85 -8.36 3.32
C ARG A 58 -5.17 -9.83 3.65
N ALA A 59 -4.15 -10.66 3.83
CA ALA A 59 -4.31 -12.07 4.13
C ALA A 59 -4.89 -12.25 5.54
N THR A 60 -6.10 -12.80 5.63
CA THR A 60 -6.72 -13.15 6.93
C THR A 60 -6.06 -14.38 7.55
N LEU A 61 -5.51 -15.27 6.72
CA LEU A 61 -4.85 -16.50 7.14
C LEU A 61 -3.63 -16.77 6.24
N GLN A 62 -2.51 -17.12 6.85
CA GLN A 62 -1.30 -17.55 6.16
C GLN A 62 -1.03 -19.03 6.47
N VAL A 63 -0.83 -19.82 5.42
CA VAL A 63 -0.40 -21.22 5.54
C VAL A 63 1.06 -21.28 5.08
N SER A 64 1.94 -21.83 5.92
CA SER A 64 3.37 -21.97 5.62
C SER A 64 3.84 -23.40 5.92
N GLY A 65 4.63 -23.97 5.00
CA GLY A 65 5.21 -25.31 5.13
C GLY A 65 6.60 -25.35 5.77
N GLY A 66 7.11 -24.21 6.26
CA GLY A 66 8.46 -24.14 6.81
C GLY A 66 9.55 -24.43 5.77
N GLU A 67 10.65 -25.06 6.18
CA GLU A 67 11.82 -25.29 5.32
C GLU A 67 11.58 -26.30 4.18
N LEU A 68 10.60 -27.19 4.34
CA LEU A 68 10.25 -28.21 3.34
C LEU A 68 9.31 -27.66 2.25
N GLY A 69 8.75 -26.48 2.45
CA GLY A 69 7.75 -25.90 1.57
C GLY A 69 6.39 -26.58 1.65
N LEU A 70 5.49 -26.22 0.74
CA LEU A 70 4.15 -26.79 0.60
C LEU A 70 4.03 -27.42 -0.78
N ASP A 71 3.27 -28.51 -0.86
CA ASP A 71 2.88 -29.08 -2.15
C ASP A 71 1.89 -28.15 -2.85
N GLU A 72 2.09 -27.91 -4.14
CA GLU A 72 1.23 -27.03 -4.96
C GLU A 72 -0.24 -27.51 -5.00
N SER A 73 -0.51 -28.80 -4.73
CA SER A 73 -1.89 -29.30 -4.62
C SER A 73 -2.68 -28.65 -3.48
N VAL A 74 -2.00 -28.15 -2.43
CA VAL A 74 -2.64 -27.51 -1.28
C VAL A 74 -3.39 -26.24 -1.69
N ILE A 75 -2.83 -25.42 -2.58
CA ILE A 75 -3.51 -24.19 -3.02
C ILE A 75 -4.81 -24.51 -3.77
N THR A 76 -4.83 -25.62 -4.52
CA THR A 76 -6.03 -26.09 -5.23
C THR A 76 -7.12 -26.52 -4.26
N VAL A 77 -6.75 -27.20 -3.17
CA VAL A 77 -7.70 -27.61 -2.13
C VAL A 77 -8.27 -26.40 -1.40
N LEU A 78 -7.42 -25.43 -1.02
CA LEU A 78 -7.84 -24.21 -0.32
C LEU A 78 -8.80 -23.37 -1.18
N ARG A 79 -8.49 -23.18 -2.47
CA ARG A 79 -9.35 -22.43 -3.41
C ARG A 79 -10.73 -23.06 -3.63
N ARG A 80 -10.87 -24.37 -3.42
CA ARG A 80 -12.16 -25.08 -3.59
C ARG A 80 -13.04 -25.03 -2.34
N HIS A 81 -12.52 -24.53 -1.22
CA HIS A 81 -13.28 -24.47 0.02
C HIS A 81 -14.34 -23.35 -0.04
N PRO A 82 -15.61 -23.62 0.32
CA PRO A 82 -16.71 -22.67 0.12
C PRO A 82 -16.55 -21.36 0.91
N ASP A 83 -15.86 -21.40 2.06
CA ASP A 83 -15.61 -20.22 2.90
C ASP A 83 -14.35 -19.42 2.50
N VAL A 84 -13.59 -19.88 1.50
CA VAL A 84 -12.37 -19.20 1.04
C VAL A 84 -12.72 -18.30 -0.14
N VAL A 85 -12.66 -16.99 0.09
CA VAL A 85 -12.96 -15.98 -0.94
C VAL A 85 -11.84 -15.88 -1.99
N SER A 86 -10.58 -15.96 -1.54
CA SER A 86 -9.40 -15.92 -2.40
C SER A 86 -8.22 -16.57 -1.68
N ALA A 87 -7.32 -17.20 -2.43
CA ALA A 87 -6.08 -17.77 -1.92
C ALA A 87 -5.00 -17.62 -2.98
N THR A 88 -3.93 -16.89 -2.66
CA THR A 88 -2.82 -16.60 -3.56
C THR A 88 -1.54 -17.31 -3.08
N PRO A 89 -0.85 -18.06 -3.95
CA PRO A 89 0.45 -18.64 -3.61
C PRO A 89 1.53 -17.56 -3.58
N VAL A 90 2.41 -17.62 -2.58
CA VAL A 90 3.57 -16.73 -2.45
C VAL A 90 4.83 -17.56 -2.24
N LEU A 91 5.82 -17.38 -3.11
CA LEU A 91 7.14 -18.00 -2.97
C LEU A 91 8.11 -16.97 -2.40
N GLN A 92 8.89 -17.33 -1.39
CA GLN A 92 9.88 -16.44 -0.80
C GLN A 92 11.26 -17.10 -0.83
N GLN A 93 12.22 -16.45 -1.48
CA GLN A 93 13.58 -16.96 -1.57
C GLN A 93 14.62 -15.89 -1.31
N GLY A 94 15.63 -16.22 -0.49
CA GLY A 94 16.79 -15.37 -0.28
C GLY A 94 17.68 -15.37 -1.52
N ALA A 95 18.07 -14.19 -1.96
CA ALA A 95 18.97 -13.97 -3.09
C ALA A 95 20.10 -12.99 -2.70
N ARG A 96 21.18 -13.02 -3.47
CA ARG A 96 22.30 -12.09 -3.33
C ARG A 96 22.69 -11.55 -4.69
N VAL A 97 23.10 -10.29 -4.74
CA VAL A 97 23.56 -9.67 -5.98
C VAL A 97 24.95 -10.21 -6.34
N GLU A 98 25.08 -10.80 -7.53
CA GLU A 98 26.34 -11.23 -8.10
C GLU A 98 26.89 -10.17 -9.07
N GLY A 99 27.63 -9.21 -8.53
CA GLY A 99 28.41 -8.26 -9.33
C GLY A 99 27.88 -6.84 -9.26
N GLY A 100 28.55 -5.94 -9.99
CA GLY A 100 28.25 -4.52 -9.93
C GLY A 100 28.53 -3.86 -8.55
N PRO A 101 28.05 -2.62 -8.34
CA PRO A 101 28.32 -1.84 -7.13
C PRO A 101 27.63 -2.37 -5.87
N ASN A 102 26.63 -3.24 -6.03
CA ASN A 102 25.83 -3.80 -4.94
C ASN A 102 26.21 -5.27 -4.63
N HIS A 103 27.36 -5.74 -5.13
CA HIS A 103 27.80 -7.13 -4.96
C HIS A 103 27.73 -7.61 -3.51
N GLY A 104 27.16 -8.80 -3.31
CA GLY A 104 27.07 -9.46 -2.01
C GLY A 104 25.93 -9.00 -1.11
N LYS A 105 25.19 -7.93 -1.46
CA LYS A 105 24.02 -7.47 -0.70
C LYS A 105 22.90 -8.54 -0.75
N PRO A 106 22.39 -9.00 0.40
CA PRO A 106 21.27 -9.93 0.44
C PRO A 106 19.96 -9.19 0.21
N PHE A 107 19.02 -9.86 -0.44
CA PHE A 107 17.65 -9.40 -0.61
C PHE A 107 16.72 -10.61 -0.71
N VAL A 108 15.42 -10.36 -0.64
CA VAL A 108 14.39 -11.41 -0.74
C VAL A 108 13.66 -11.23 -2.06
N VAL A 109 13.59 -12.31 -2.84
CA VAL A 109 12.76 -12.40 -4.04
C VAL A 109 11.43 -13.01 -3.63
N MET A 110 10.35 -12.32 -3.98
CA MET A 110 8.99 -12.82 -3.79
C MET A 110 8.40 -13.18 -5.15
N GLY A 111 8.04 -14.45 -5.32
CA GLY A 111 7.27 -14.94 -6.46
C GLY A 111 5.78 -14.78 -6.15
N LEU A 112 5.10 -13.97 -6.96
CA LEU A 112 3.68 -13.68 -6.85
C LEU A 112 3.00 -13.97 -8.19
N ASP A 113 1.76 -14.42 -8.16
CA ASP A 113 0.92 -14.44 -9.37
C ASP A 113 0.46 -13.01 -9.68
N LEU A 114 1.03 -12.40 -10.71
CA LEU A 114 0.76 -11.02 -11.10
C LEU A 114 -0.66 -10.81 -11.64
N LEU A 115 -1.27 -11.84 -12.23
CA LEU A 115 -2.64 -11.75 -12.73
C LEU A 115 -3.63 -11.64 -11.55
N GLU A 116 -3.39 -12.42 -10.51
CA GLU A 116 -4.18 -12.40 -9.29
C GLU A 116 -3.87 -11.15 -8.44
N ALA A 117 -2.59 -10.78 -8.31
CA ALA A 117 -2.16 -9.61 -7.55
C ALA A 117 -2.65 -8.28 -8.17
N ALA A 118 -2.78 -8.21 -9.49
CA ALA A 118 -3.37 -7.06 -10.18
C ALA A 118 -4.87 -6.91 -9.90
N ASP A 119 -5.61 -8.03 -9.86
CA ASP A 119 -7.05 -8.04 -9.55
C ASP A 119 -7.32 -7.63 -8.09
N LEU A 120 -6.43 -8.02 -7.17
CA LEU A 120 -6.50 -7.66 -5.75
C LEU A 120 -6.17 -6.19 -5.44
N LYS A 121 -5.78 -5.37 -6.44
CA LYS A 121 -5.31 -3.98 -6.29
C LYS A 121 -4.21 -3.80 -5.23
N GLU A 122 -3.48 -4.88 -4.92
CA GLU A 122 -2.54 -4.90 -3.80
C GLU A 122 -1.22 -4.19 -4.16
N PHE A 123 -0.93 -4.05 -5.46
CA PHE A 123 0.26 -3.37 -5.97
C PHE A 123 -0.08 -2.30 -7.02
N HIS A 124 0.46 -1.09 -6.84
CA HIS A 124 0.44 -0.05 -7.86
C HIS A 124 1.74 -0.12 -8.66
N VAL A 125 1.70 -0.82 -9.80
CA VAL A 125 2.85 -0.91 -10.71
C VAL A 125 2.99 0.42 -11.45
N ARG A 126 4.08 1.15 -11.17
CA ARG A 126 4.42 2.40 -11.84
C ARG A 126 5.45 2.13 -12.93
N GLY A 127 5.01 2.13 -14.19
CA GLY A 127 5.90 2.15 -15.35
C GLY A 127 6.31 3.58 -15.69
N ASP A 128 7.57 3.79 -16.06
CA ASP A 128 8.12 5.10 -16.46
C ASP A 128 7.74 5.50 -17.90
N GLY A 129 6.84 4.75 -18.55
CA GLY A 129 6.34 5.02 -19.89
C GLY A 129 4.84 5.29 -19.85
N GLY A 130 4.43 6.52 -20.18
CA GLY A 130 3.03 6.90 -20.33
C GLY A 130 2.42 6.26 -21.57
N SER A 131 1.78 5.11 -21.42
CA SER A 131 0.69 4.56 -22.23
C SER A 131 0.42 3.14 -21.74
N GLU A 132 -0.83 2.71 -21.81
CA GLU A 132 -1.37 1.38 -21.50
C GLU A 132 -0.30 0.33 -21.12
N GLN A 133 -0.27 0.00 -19.83
CA GLN A 133 0.53 -1.06 -19.22
C GLN A 133 0.66 -2.24 -20.18
N SER A 134 1.79 -2.33 -20.88
CA SER A 134 2.01 -3.44 -21.79
C SER A 134 2.16 -4.69 -20.91
N LEU A 135 1.12 -5.52 -20.91
CA LEU A 135 1.14 -6.85 -20.30
C LEU A 135 2.38 -7.64 -20.73
N ASP A 136 2.95 -7.31 -21.90
CA ASP A 136 4.23 -7.82 -22.40
C ASP A 136 5.42 -7.62 -21.42
N SER A 137 5.44 -6.51 -20.68
CA SER A 137 6.47 -6.26 -19.66
C SER A 137 6.28 -7.13 -18.41
N LEU A 138 5.03 -7.44 -18.05
CA LEU A 138 4.66 -8.37 -16.97
C LEU A 138 4.93 -9.84 -17.36
N LEU A 139 4.88 -10.15 -18.66
CA LEU A 139 5.04 -11.50 -19.20
C LEU A 139 6.47 -11.83 -19.64
N SER A 140 7.39 -10.87 -19.55
CA SER A 140 8.78 -11.11 -19.94
C SER A 140 9.48 -12.05 -18.94
N SER A 141 10.05 -13.15 -19.45
CA SER A 141 10.56 -14.26 -18.62
C SER A 141 11.72 -13.90 -17.67
N ASN A 142 12.33 -12.72 -17.80
CA ASN A 142 13.45 -12.25 -17.00
C ASN A 142 13.24 -10.84 -16.43
N ALA A 143 11.99 -10.42 -16.19
CA ALA A 143 11.71 -9.18 -15.48
C ALA A 143 11.46 -9.42 -13.99
N MET A 144 12.00 -8.51 -13.17
CA MET A 144 11.72 -8.43 -11.74
C MET A 144 11.24 -7.02 -11.41
N PHE A 145 10.19 -6.94 -10.59
CA PHE A 145 9.72 -5.67 -10.04
C PHE A 145 10.49 -5.38 -8.76
N VAL A 146 11.03 -4.17 -8.67
CA VAL A 146 11.83 -3.70 -7.53
C VAL A 146 11.05 -2.61 -6.81
N GLY A 147 10.98 -2.71 -5.48
CA GLY A 147 10.37 -1.67 -4.66
C GLY A 147 11.08 -0.33 -4.83
N THR A 148 10.33 0.77 -4.87
CA THR A 148 10.86 2.13 -5.11
C THR A 148 11.98 2.52 -4.15
N ARG A 149 11.88 2.12 -2.89
CA ARG A 149 12.92 2.35 -1.88
C ARG A 149 14.22 1.62 -2.20
N LEU A 150 14.13 0.35 -2.62
CA LEU A 150 15.30 -0.46 -2.96
C LEU A 150 15.95 0.05 -4.26
N ALA A 151 15.14 0.42 -5.24
CA ALA A 151 15.62 1.03 -6.48
C ALA A 151 16.38 2.34 -6.20
N ALA A 152 15.86 3.19 -5.33
CA ALA A 152 16.53 4.43 -4.92
C ALA A 152 17.83 4.17 -4.13
N GLU A 153 17.82 3.21 -3.20
CA GLU A 153 18.99 2.86 -2.40
C GLU A 153 20.12 2.26 -3.26
N TRP A 154 19.76 1.45 -4.25
CA TRP A 154 20.72 0.74 -5.09
C TRP A 154 21.04 1.48 -6.39
N GLY A 155 20.37 2.61 -6.65
CA GLY A 155 20.56 3.43 -7.85
C GLY A 155 20.13 2.72 -9.14
N VAL A 156 19.17 1.79 -9.06
CA VAL A 156 18.75 0.94 -10.18
C VAL A 156 17.60 1.61 -10.93
N GLN A 157 17.69 1.62 -12.27
CA GLN A 157 16.65 2.15 -13.15
C GLN A 157 15.98 1.01 -13.94
N THR A 158 14.79 1.26 -14.47
CA THR A 158 14.08 0.31 -15.35
C THR A 158 14.97 -0.08 -16.53
N GLY A 159 15.09 -1.39 -16.80
CA GLY A 159 15.94 -1.94 -17.86
C GLY A 159 17.38 -2.24 -17.44
N THR A 160 17.75 -1.98 -16.18
CA THR A 160 19.06 -2.41 -15.66
C THR A 160 19.08 -3.94 -15.50
N MET A 161 20.09 -4.60 -16.05
CA MET A 161 20.35 -6.01 -15.81
C MET A 161 21.05 -6.18 -14.46
N LEU A 162 20.54 -7.10 -13.65
CA LEU A 162 21.12 -7.45 -12.35
C LEU A 162 21.38 -8.95 -12.33
N ASP A 163 22.65 -9.32 -12.17
CA ASP A 163 23.05 -10.70 -11.97
C ASP A 163 22.77 -11.07 -10.51
N ILE A 164 21.97 -12.11 -10.30
CA ILE A 164 21.49 -12.52 -8.99
C ILE A 164 21.76 -14.00 -8.78
N LEU A 165 22.26 -14.32 -7.59
CA LEU A 165 22.39 -15.68 -7.12
C LEU A 165 21.22 -16.00 -6.19
N ILE A 166 20.44 -16.98 -6.58
CA ILE A 166 19.29 -17.47 -5.82
C ILE A 166 19.67 -18.82 -5.21
N GLY A 167 19.57 -18.93 -3.88
CA GLY A 167 19.92 -20.15 -3.13
C GLY A 167 21.43 -20.42 -3.02
N THR A 168 21.77 -21.63 -2.58
CA THR A 168 23.11 -22.21 -2.66
C THR A 168 23.17 -23.09 -3.90
N ARG A 169 24.23 -23.00 -4.72
CA ARG A 169 24.47 -24.02 -5.76
C ARG A 169 24.51 -25.38 -5.08
N VAL A 170 23.46 -26.19 -5.25
CA VAL A 170 23.57 -27.64 -5.11
C VAL A 170 23.97 -28.13 -6.50
N PRO A 171 25.25 -28.51 -6.71
CA PRO A 171 25.63 -29.13 -7.97
C PRO A 171 24.87 -30.46 -8.02
N TRP A 172 23.97 -30.59 -9.00
CA TRP A 172 23.42 -31.89 -9.35
C TRP A 172 24.61 -32.80 -9.69
N ALA A 173 24.71 -33.91 -8.97
CA ALA A 173 25.57 -35.03 -9.29
C ALA A 173 24.79 -36.04 -10.14
#